data_AF-A0A4V2S3A0-F1
#
_entry.id   AF-A0A4V2S3A0-F1
#
_cell.length_a   1.000
_cell.length_b   1.000
_cell.length_c   1.000
_cell.angle_alpha   90.00
_cell.angle_beta   90.00
_cell.angle_gamma   90.00
#
_symmetry.space_group_name_H-M   'P 1'
#
loop_
_entity.id
_entity.type
_entity.pdbx_description
1 polymer ?
#
loop_
_entity_poly.entity_id
_entity_poly.type
_entity_poly.pdbx_seq_one_letter_code
_entity_poly.pdbx_strand_id
1 'polypeptide(L)'
;MKLWLAALAVTVVNWLMKAGGPLLMGERKLPPAAVRVVVLIAPVLLAGLIVTELGAKRLDWTQLAGVGAAGILSVVRVPLLLAVATGIVLTAAIRLLIG
;
A
#
# COMPACT_ATOMS: atom_id res chain seq x y z
N MET A 1 -12.20 14.92 -21.23
CA MET A 1 -11.67 13.95 -22.23
C MET A 1 -10.27 13.45 -21.88
N LYS A 2 -9.26 14.30 -21.61
CA LYS A 2 -7.88 13.86 -21.25
C LYS A 2 -7.80 12.94 -20.02
N LEU A 3 -8.62 13.19 -18.99
CA LEU A 3 -8.65 12.36 -17.77
C LEU A 3 -9.11 10.92 -18.04
N TRP A 4 -10.14 10.76 -18.88
CA TRP A 4 -10.68 9.44 -19.25
C TRP A 4 -9.70 8.64 -20.11
N LEU A 5 -8.97 9.31 -21.01
CA LEU A 5 -7.88 8.69 -21.78
C LEU A 5 -6.72 8.27 -20.87
N ALA A 6 -6.35 9.09 -19.89
CA ALA A 6 -5.31 8.73 -18.92
C ALA A 6 -5.75 7.54 -18.04
N ALA A 7 -7.02 7.52 -17.59
CA ALA A 7 -7.57 6.40 -16.83
C ALA A 7 -7.60 5.11 -17.66
N LEU A 8 -8.00 5.18 -18.93
CA LEU A 8 -7.93 4.04 -19.85
C LEU A 8 -6.49 3.58 -20.08
N ALA A 9 -5.55 4.50 -20.28
CA ALA A 9 -4.14 4.15 -20.46
C ALA A 9 -3.57 3.44 -19.21
N VAL A 10 -3.83 3.96 -18.01
CA VAL A 10 -3.37 3.37 -16.75
C VAL A 10 -3.99 1.99 -16.52
N THR A 11 -5.28 1.83 -16.80
CA THR A 11 -5.96 0.52 -16.66
C THR A 11 -5.39 -0.50 -17.63
N VAL A 12 -5.19 -0.14 -18.90
CA VAL A 12 -4.56 -0.99 -19.91
C VAL A 12 -3.15 -1.38 -19.47
N VAL A 13 -2.31 -0.43 -19.07
CA VAL A 13 -0.94 -0.70 -18.58
C VAL A 13 -0.96 -1.63 -17.36
N ASN A 14 -1.86 -1.41 -16.40
CA ASN A 14 -1.99 -2.28 -15.23
C ASN A 14 -2.33 -3.72 -15.63
N TRP A 15 -3.24 -3.86 -16.59
CA TRP A 15 -3.64 -5.16 -17.12
C TRP A 15 -2.49 -5.87 -17.83
N LEU A 16 -1.76 -5.16 -18.69
CA LEU A 16 -0.57 -5.68 -19.36
C LEU A 16 0.53 -6.08 -18.37
N MET A 17 0.79 -5.28 -17.32
CA MET A 17 1.76 -5.64 -16.27
C MET A 17 1.35 -6.91 -15.53
N LYS A 18 0.06 -7.05 -15.17
CA LYS A 18 -0.45 -8.26 -14.50
C LYS A 18 -0.41 -9.49 -15.41
N ALA A 19 -0.77 -9.32 -16.69
CA ALA A 19 -0.75 -10.40 -17.67
C ALA A 19 0.68 -10.83 -18.02
N GLY A 20 1.65 -9.91 -17.94
CA GLY A 20 3.05 -10.20 -18.19
C GLY A 20 3.63 -11.27 -17.25
N GLY A 21 3.18 -11.35 -15.99
CA GLY A 21 3.64 -12.37 -15.05
C GLY A 21 3.39 -13.81 -15.56
N PRO A 22 2.11 -14.20 -15.77
CA PRO A 22 1.76 -15.50 -16.34
C PRO A 22 2.29 -15.72 -17.76
N LEU A 23 2.25 -14.70 -18.63
CA LEU A 23 2.67 -14.83 -20.03
C LEU A 23 4.18 -15.01 -20.21
N LEU A 24 5.00 -14.34 -19.39
CA LEU A 24 6.46 -14.44 -19.48
C LEU A 24 7.03 -15.64 -18.71
N MET A 25 6.39 -16.05 -17.62
CA MET A 25 6.85 -17.20 -16.83
C MET A 25 6.22 -18.53 -17.24
N GLY A 26 4.98 -18.55 -17.74
CA GLY A 26 4.29 -19.80 -18.10
C GLY A 26 4.35 -20.82 -16.96
N GLU A 27 4.83 -22.03 -17.23
CA GLU A 27 5.08 -23.08 -16.23
C GLU A 27 6.52 -23.09 -15.67
N ARG A 28 7.37 -22.13 -16.06
CA ARG A 28 8.76 -22.10 -15.63
C ARG A 28 8.84 -21.66 -14.17
N LYS A 29 9.42 -22.51 -13.33
CA LYS A 29 9.75 -22.15 -11.94
C LYS A 29 10.84 -21.08 -11.94
N LEU A 30 10.56 -19.97 -11.27
CA LEU A 30 11.51 -18.87 -11.09
C LEU A 30 12.77 -19.36 -10.36
N PRO A 31 13.96 -18.88 -10.76
CA PRO A 31 15.19 -19.22 -10.05
C PRO A 31 15.12 -18.72 -8.60
N PRO A 32 15.70 -19.46 -7.63
CA PRO A 32 15.56 -19.16 -6.19
C PRO A 32 16.07 -17.76 -5.81
N ALA A 33 17.02 -17.20 -6.57
CA ALA A 33 17.48 -15.82 -6.39
C ALA A 33 16.39 -14.78 -6.70
N ALA A 34 15.62 -14.97 -7.78
CA ALA A 34 14.54 -14.05 -8.15
C ALA A 34 13.41 -14.07 -7.13
N VAL A 35 13.07 -15.25 -6.58
CA VAL A 35 12.07 -15.39 -5.51
C VAL A 35 12.50 -14.59 -4.27
N ARG A 36 13.77 -14.67 -3.87
CA ARG A 36 14.29 -13.88 -2.75
C ARG A 36 14.15 -12.38 -2.99
N VAL A 37 14.47 -11.90 -4.19
CA VAL A 37 14.29 -10.48 -4.54
C VAL A 37 12.84 -10.06 -4.42
N VAL A 38 11.90 -10.83 -5.01
CA VAL A 38 10.46 -10.52 -4.95
C VAL A 38 9.94 -10.45 -3.51
N VAL A 39 10.36 -11.38 -2.65
CA VAL A 39 10.00 -11.37 -1.23
C VAL A 39 10.52 -10.11 -0.51
N LEU A 40 11.70 -9.61 -0.90
CA LEU A 40 12.29 -8.40 -0.34
C LEU A 40 11.67 -7.10 -0.87
N ILE A 41 11.00 -7.10 -2.03
CA ILE A 41 10.37 -5.89 -2.58
C ILE A 41 9.37 -5.29 -1.59
N ALA A 42 8.51 -6.10 -0.98
CA ALA A 42 7.49 -5.60 -0.05
C ALA A 42 8.09 -4.84 1.16
N PRO A 43 9.02 -5.42 1.96
CA PRO A 43 9.62 -4.70 3.08
C PRO A 43 10.52 -3.55 2.63
N VAL A 44 11.22 -3.65 1.48
CA VAL A 44 12.08 -2.57 0.97
C VAL A 44 11.26 -1.35 0.55
N LEU A 45 10.16 -1.56 -0.18
CA LEU A 45 9.27 -0.46 -0.57
C LEU A 45 8.63 0.19 0.65
N LEU A 46 8.18 -0.62 1.63
CA LEU A 46 7.66 -0.09 2.89
C LEU A 46 8.70 0.73 3.65
N ALA A 47 9.93 0.23 3.77
CA ALA A 47 11.01 0.96 4.44
C ALA A 47 11.31 2.28 3.73
N GLY A 48 11.38 2.26 2.39
CA GLY A 48 11.54 3.48 1.59
C GLY A 48 10.42 4.49 1.84
N LEU A 49 9.17 4.02 1.83
CA LEU A 49 7.98 4.86 2.03
C LEU A 49 7.95 5.47 3.45
N ILE A 50 8.30 4.70 4.47
CA ILE A 50 8.45 5.16 5.85
C ILE A 50 9.51 6.27 5.91
N VAL A 51 10.70 6.04 5.35
CA VAL A 51 11.79 7.03 5.36
C VAL A 51 11.38 8.30 4.62
N THR A 52 10.71 8.19 3.47
CA THR A 52 10.28 9.36 2.70
C THR A 52 9.16 10.15 3.39
N GLU A 53 8.15 9.47 3.95
CA GLU A 53 7.02 10.15 4.60
C GLU A 53 7.42 10.76 5.96
N LEU A 54 8.21 10.07 6.77
CA LEU A 54 8.71 10.62 8.04
C LEU A 54 9.78 11.69 7.84
N GLY A 55 10.59 11.60 6.77
CA GLY A 55 11.62 12.60 6.48
C GLY A 55 11.09 13.88 5.84
N ALA A 56 10.00 13.81 5.07
CA ALA A 56 9.50 14.94 4.29
C ALA A 56 8.46 15.82 5.01
N LYS A 57 7.78 15.32 6.06
CA LYS A 57 6.70 16.04 6.75
C LYS A 57 6.97 16.25 8.24
N ARG A 58 6.49 17.38 8.76
CA ARG A 58 6.34 17.56 10.22
C ARG A 58 5.29 16.57 10.70
N LEU A 59 5.65 15.81 11.74
CA LEU A 59 4.82 14.76 12.28
C LEU A 59 3.63 15.38 13.04
N ASP A 60 2.42 15.30 12.47
CA ASP A 60 1.21 15.78 13.13
C ASP A 60 0.71 14.75 14.16
N TRP A 61 0.38 15.22 15.37
CA TRP A 61 -0.07 14.38 16.48
C TRP A 61 -1.33 13.57 16.16
N THR A 62 -2.21 14.12 15.31
CA THR A 62 -3.41 13.47 14.78
C THR A 62 -3.10 12.30 13.84
N GLN A 63 -2.05 12.40 13.02
CA GLN A 63 -1.60 11.29 12.17
C GLN A 63 -0.99 10.17 13.01
N LEU A 64 -0.23 10.54 14.04
CA LEU A 64 0.37 9.61 15.00
C LEU A 64 -0.69 8.79 15.75
N ALA A 65 -1.77 9.43 16.19
CA ALA A 65 -2.89 8.74 16.84
C ALA A 65 -3.62 7.76 15.90
N GLY A 66 -3.89 8.16 14.66
CA GLY A 66 -4.54 7.29 13.67
C GLY A 66 -3.68 6.09 13.24
N VAL A 67 -2.39 6.32 13.00
CA VAL A 67 -1.43 5.25 12.67
C VAL A 67 -1.20 4.34 13.86
N GLY A 68 -1.11 4.89 15.08
CA GLY A 68 -1.00 4.11 16.31
C GLY A 68 -2.18 3.16 16.52
N ALA A 69 -3.41 3.63 16.32
CA ALA A 69 -4.59 2.79 16.41
C ALA A 69 -4.62 1.69 15.32
N ALA A 70 -4.33 2.03 14.06
CA ALA A 70 -4.28 1.06 12.97
C ALA A 70 -3.16 0.02 13.16
N GLY A 71 -2.02 0.44 13.72
CA GLY A 71 -0.92 -0.44 14.10
C GLY A 71 -1.31 -1.41 15.20
N ILE A 72 -1.94 -0.92 16.27
CA ILE A 72 -2.43 -1.75 17.38
C ILE A 72 -3.46 -2.78 16.87
N LEU A 73 -4.41 -2.38 16.02
CA LEU A 73 -5.40 -3.31 15.45
C LEU A 73 -4.76 -4.34 14.50
N SER A 74 -3.71 -3.97 13.78
CA SER A 74 -2.97 -4.90 12.92
C SER A 74 -2.19 -5.95 13.72
N VAL A 75 -1.69 -5.60 14.92
CA VAL A 75 -1.04 -6.53 15.85
C VAL A 75 -2.02 -7.57 16.40
N VAL A 76 -3.30 -7.20 16.54
CA VAL A 76 -4.39 -8.12 16.97
C VAL A 76 -4.81 -9.09 15.84
N ARG A 77 -4.12 -9.08 14.68
CA ARG A 77 -4.35 -9.97 13.52
C ARG A 77 -5.78 -9.91 12.95
N VAL A 78 -6.41 -8.75 13.04
CA VAL A 78 -7.68 -8.48 12.37
C VAL A 78 -7.44 -8.48 10.84
N PRO A 79 -8.36 -8.99 10.00
CA PRO A 79 -8.24 -8.96 8.55
C PRO A 79 -7.82 -7.57 8.06
N LEU A 80 -6.79 -7.49 7.23
CA LEU A 80 -6.15 -6.23 6.81
C LEU A 80 -7.17 -5.19 6.32
N LEU A 81 -8.20 -5.63 5.60
CA LEU A 81 -9.29 -4.77 5.10
C LEU A 81 -10.10 -4.13 6.23
N LEU A 82 -10.40 -4.89 7.28
CA LEU A 82 -11.10 -4.39 8.47
C LEU A 82 -10.23 -3.42 9.25
N ALA A 83 -8.94 -3.71 9.43
CA ALA A 83 -7.99 -2.81 10.09
C ALA A 83 -7.86 -1.47 9.35
N VAL A 84 -7.73 -1.51 8.02
CA VAL A 84 -7.68 -0.30 7.17
C VAL A 84 -9.00 0.47 7.23
N ALA A 85 -10.15 -0.20 7.13
CA ALA A 85 -11.45 0.44 7.23
C ALA A 85 -11.64 1.15 8.58
N THR A 86 -11.28 0.50 9.69
CA THR A 86 -11.34 1.12 11.02
C THR A 86 -10.41 2.31 11.15
N GLY A 87 -9.19 2.25 10.57
CA GLY A 87 -8.26 3.38 10.55
C GLY A 87 -8.81 4.58 9.78
N ILE A 88 -9.44 4.33 8.62
CA ILE A 88 -10.12 5.36 7.83
C ILE A 88 -11.27 6.00 8.62
N VAL A 89 -12.14 5.17 9.21
CA VAL A 89 -13.30 5.64 10.00
C VAL A 89 -12.84 6.45 11.21
N LEU A 90 -11.82 5.99 11.94
CA LEU A 90 -11.29 6.69 13.10
C LEU A 90 -10.66 8.03 12.71
N THR A 91 -9.86 8.05 11.64
CA THR A 91 -9.25 9.28 11.12
C THR A 91 -10.32 10.28 10.66
N ALA A 92 -11.35 9.80 9.97
CA ALA A 92 -12.47 10.62 9.53
C ALA A 92 -13.28 11.17 10.71
N ALA A 93 -13.54 10.35 11.74
CA ALA A 93 -14.27 10.75 12.94
C ALA A 93 -13.50 11.79 13.76
N ILE A 94 -12.19 11.59 13.98
CA ILE A 94 -11.33 12.55 14.68
C ILE A 94 -11.27 13.87 13.91
N ARG A 95 -11.17 13.82 12.58
CA ARG A 95 -11.17 15.01 11.72
C ARG A 95 -12.50 15.76 11.74
N LEU A 96 -13.63 15.05 11.89
CA LEU A 96 -14.97 15.66 12.04
C LEU A 96 -15.21 16.26 13.43
N LEU A 97 -14.57 15.73 14.47
CA LEU A 97 -14.73 16.20 15.85
C LEU A 97 -13.80 17.36 16.22
N ILE A 98 -12.64 17.45 15.56
CA ILE A 98 -11.62 18.50 15.79
C ILE A 98 -11.66 19.55 14.66
N GLY A 99 -12.47 19.33 13.62
CA GLY A 99 -12.66 20.20 12.46
C GLY A 99 -13.72 21.27 12.68
#